data_AF-A0AA96WSB2-F1
#
_entry.id   AF-A0AA96WSB2-F1
#
_cell.length_a   1.000
_cell.length_b   1.000
_cell.length_c   1.000
_cell.angle_alpha   90.00
_cell.angle_beta   90.00
_cell.angle_gamma   90.00
#
_symmetry.space_group_name_H-M   'P 1'
#
loop_
_entity.id
_entity.type
_entity.pdbx_description
1 polymer ?
#
loop_
_entity_poly.entity_id
_entity_poly.type
_entity_poly.pdbx_seq_one_letter_code
_entity_poly.pdbx_strand_id
1 'polypeptide(L)'
;MTFFDSLNSFKAPDFNGDGRTDLFSFDLTTRIPEINLSANIRTSASSPIFFIPEGWQTPKYGDFNQDGKTDLVWRNPKTGENAIWLMDGTSSLDAQWLDSLQGTWTEVVGDFDGNGTSDLFWYNSTTGEFQIWAMNGAQRVKRSIAQIEPGWEPAAANFISDHRHELFWRNPLTGQNAVWTIDPQTLGISGEWLEAKSPTWNYEIIDYNGDGRSDLFWRDRLTGQNQIWLWTSDSLQPDPIAIDLPSTSSDFVIKTGDFDGNHKTDFLVRNPSTGENQIWRAGDIEVQISDIPAQSATFFPEIGDYNGDRFSDIRWVSVTGQENVIWFSDGKLPQSIATE
;
A
#
# COMPACT_ATOMS: atom_id res chain seq x y z
N MET A 1 -6.05 7.60 -17.60
CA MET A 1 -5.83 6.60 -16.54
C MET A 1 -4.91 7.26 -15.52
N THR A 2 -5.47 7.82 -14.46
CA THR A 2 -4.68 8.49 -13.40
C THR A 2 -4.44 7.46 -12.30
N PHE A 3 -3.25 6.86 -12.30
CA PHE A 3 -2.78 6.04 -11.19
C PHE A 3 -2.28 7.00 -10.10
N PHE A 4 -3.11 7.19 -9.07
CA PHE A 4 -2.63 7.63 -7.77
C PHE A 4 -2.66 6.41 -6.86
N ASP A 5 -1.69 5.52 -7.04
CA ASP A 5 -1.38 4.58 -5.98
C ASP A 5 -0.60 5.36 -4.94
N SER A 6 -1.27 5.66 -3.83
CA SER A 6 -0.59 5.69 -2.55
C SER A 6 0.28 4.43 -2.49
N LEU A 7 1.58 4.60 -2.24
CA LEU A 7 2.54 3.53 -1.94
C LEU A 7 2.24 2.86 -0.59
N ASN A 8 0.97 2.85 -0.18
CA ASN A 8 0.47 2.19 1.00
C ASN A 8 0.72 0.69 0.83
N SER A 9 1.59 0.16 1.69
CA SER A 9 1.52 -1.07 2.52
C SER A 9 0.58 -2.25 2.18
N PHE A 10 -0.30 -2.16 1.19
CA PHE A 10 -0.92 -3.33 0.61
C PHE A 10 0.14 -4.00 -0.25
N LYS A 11 0.69 -5.08 0.30
CA LYS A 11 1.36 -6.16 -0.43
C LYS A 11 0.68 -6.29 -1.79
N ALA A 12 1.47 -6.19 -2.86
CA ALA A 12 0.93 -6.36 -4.19
C ALA A 12 0.12 -7.67 -4.21
N PRO A 13 -1.08 -7.66 -4.82
CA PRO A 13 -2.06 -8.70 -4.54
C PRO A 13 -1.52 -10.06 -4.94
N ASP A 14 -1.81 -11.07 -4.15
CA ASP A 14 -1.55 -12.49 -4.42
C ASP A 14 -2.90 -13.20 -4.23
N PHE A 15 -3.64 -13.38 -5.32
CA PHE A 15 -5.01 -13.91 -5.27
C PHE A 15 -5.04 -15.43 -5.12
N ASN A 16 -3.95 -16.13 -5.45
CA ASN A 16 -3.89 -17.59 -5.40
C ASN A 16 -3.01 -18.15 -4.26
N GLY A 17 -2.28 -17.28 -3.56
CA GLY A 17 -1.43 -17.62 -2.41
C GLY A 17 -0.13 -18.32 -2.80
N ASP A 18 0.34 -18.18 -4.05
CA ASP A 18 1.54 -18.85 -4.53
C ASP A 18 2.84 -18.08 -4.23
N GLY A 19 2.72 -16.92 -3.58
CA GLY A 19 3.81 -16.03 -3.20
C GLY A 19 4.23 -15.04 -4.30
N ARG A 20 3.59 -15.06 -5.46
CA ARG A 20 3.84 -14.11 -6.55
C ARG A 20 2.85 -12.96 -6.49
N THR A 21 3.30 -11.79 -6.94
CA THR A 21 2.44 -10.67 -7.24
C THR A 21 1.58 -10.95 -8.46
N ASP A 22 0.28 -11.03 -8.27
CA ASP A 22 -0.75 -11.04 -9.30
C ASP A 22 -1.14 -9.62 -9.73
N LEU A 23 -1.92 -9.52 -10.80
CA LEU A 23 -2.40 -8.25 -11.32
C LEU A 23 -3.92 -8.14 -11.20
N PHE A 24 -4.37 -7.01 -10.69
CA PHE A 24 -5.77 -6.60 -10.72
C PHE A 24 -5.92 -5.36 -11.60
N SER A 25 -6.87 -5.38 -12.53
CA SER A 25 -7.27 -4.20 -13.29
C SER A 25 -8.77 -3.98 -13.15
N PHE A 26 -9.18 -2.70 -13.12
CA PHE A 26 -10.59 -2.34 -13.12
C PHE A 26 -10.82 -1.16 -14.06
N ASP A 27 -11.31 -1.47 -15.25
CA ASP A 27 -11.69 -0.45 -16.21
C ASP A 27 -13.00 0.20 -15.80
N LEU A 28 -12.94 1.46 -15.39
CA LEU A 28 -14.10 2.23 -14.96
C LEU A 28 -15.09 2.52 -16.11
N THR A 29 -14.73 2.26 -17.36
CA THR A 29 -15.58 2.42 -18.55
C THR A 29 -16.42 1.17 -18.81
N THR A 30 -15.77 0.00 -18.93
CA THR A 30 -16.46 -1.28 -19.14
C THR A 30 -17.05 -1.85 -17.85
N ARG A 31 -16.51 -1.42 -16.70
CA ARG A 31 -16.91 -1.84 -15.35
C ARG A 31 -16.69 -3.32 -15.08
N ILE A 32 -15.70 -3.90 -15.73
CA ILE A 32 -15.31 -5.31 -15.58
C ILE A 32 -13.96 -5.34 -14.87
N PRO A 33 -13.86 -5.94 -13.67
CA PRO A 33 -12.60 -6.24 -13.04
C PRO A 33 -11.96 -7.47 -13.70
N GLU A 34 -10.65 -7.42 -13.87
CA GLU A 34 -9.85 -8.52 -14.38
C GLU A 34 -8.75 -8.86 -13.38
N ILE A 35 -8.70 -10.13 -12.97
CA ILE A 35 -7.57 -10.69 -12.23
C ILE A 35 -6.73 -11.50 -13.21
N ASN A 36 -5.44 -11.24 -13.22
CA ASN A 36 -4.46 -12.01 -13.97
C ASN A 36 -3.47 -12.62 -13.00
N LEU A 37 -3.50 -13.95 -12.90
CA LEU A 37 -2.58 -14.68 -12.05
C LEU A 37 -1.21 -14.73 -12.72
N SER A 38 -0.16 -14.33 -12.00
CA SER A 38 1.20 -14.28 -12.51
C SER A 38 1.82 -15.68 -12.53
N ALA A 39 2.45 -16.05 -13.64
CA ALA A 39 3.27 -17.25 -13.75
C ALA A 39 4.55 -16.94 -14.52
N ASN A 40 5.46 -16.23 -13.86
CA ASN A 40 6.67 -15.64 -14.46
C ASN A 40 6.26 -14.59 -15.50
N ILE A 41 6.75 -14.69 -16.75
CA ILE A 41 6.50 -13.72 -17.82
C ILE A 41 5.08 -13.88 -18.44
N ARG A 42 4.26 -14.84 -17.99
CA ARG A 42 2.93 -15.12 -18.56
C ARG A 42 1.83 -15.00 -17.51
N THR A 43 0.65 -14.60 -17.96
CA THR A 43 -0.58 -14.78 -17.20
C THR A 43 -0.99 -16.26 -17.26
N SER A 44 -1.17 -16.92 -16.13
CA SER A 44 -1.59 -18.33 -16.06
C SER A 44 -3.10 -18.50 -16.18
N ALA A 45 -3.85 -17.50 -15.73
CA ALA A 45 -5.29 -17.37 -15.90
C ALA A 45 -5.68 -15.90 -15.98
N SER A 46 -6.72 -15.61 -16.75
CA SER A 46 -7.39 -14.31 -16.79
C SER A 46 -8.87 -14.58 -16.80
N SER A 47 -9.64 -13.92 -15.95
CA SER A 47 -11.10 -14.04 -15.98
C SER A 47 -11.75 -12.71 -15.62
N PRO A 48 -12.69 -12.21 -16.43
CA PRO A 48 -13.64 -11.23 -15.96
C PRO A 48 -14.51 -11.91 -14.89
N ILE A 49 -14.56 -11.35 -13.68
CA ILE A 49 -15.27 -12.00 -12.57
C ILE A 49 -16.77 -11.70 -12.68
N PHE A 50 -17.17 -10.45 -12.39
CA PHE A 50 -18.54 -9.96 -12.48
C PHE A 50 -18.57 -8.47 -12.84
N PHE A 51 -19.61 -8.05 -13.56
CA PHE A 51 -19.87 -6.63 -13.83
C PHE A 51 -20.13 -5.87 -12.52
N ILE A 52 -19.41 -4.76 -12.32
CA ILE A 52 -19.55 -3.90 -11.14
C ILE A 52 -20.36 -2.64 -11.51
N PRO A 53 -21.56 -2.42 -10.96
CA PRO A 53 -22.40 -1.28 -11.33
C PRO A 53 -21.70 0.07 -11.23
N GLU A 54 -22.16 1.07 -11.99
CA GLU A 54 -21.63 2.44 -11.89
C GLU A 54 -21.75 2.98 -10.46
N GLY A 55 -20.72 3.73 -10.01
CA GLY A 55 -20.67 4.34 -8.68
C GLY A 55 -19.75 3.62 -7.72
N TRP A 56 -19.51 2.31 -7.91
CA TRP A 56 -18.52 1.57 -7.13
C TRP A 56 -17.09 1.97 -7.49
N GLN A 57 -16.23 2.09 -6.48
CA GLN A 57 -14.81 2.42 -6.65
C GLN A 57 -13.96 1.15 -6.85
N THR A 58 -12.69 1.34 -7.21
CA THR A 58 -11.68 0.27 -7.14
C THR A 58 -11.68 -0.31 -5.72
N PRO A 59 -11.67 -1.64 -5.56
CA PRO A 59 -11.72 -2.26 -4.24
C PRO A 59 -10.40 -2.04 -3.49
N LYS A 60 -10.44 -2.21 -2.17
CA LYS A 60 -9.22 -2.44 -1.38
C LYS A 60 -8.98 -3.92 -1.19
N TYR A 61 -7.74 -4.26 -0.86
CA TYR A 61 -7.27 -5.62 -0.64
C TYR A 61 -7.13 -5.93 0.86
N GLY A 62 -7.28 -7.20 1.19
CA GLY A 62 -7.02 -7.76 2.52
C GLY A 62 -7.06 -9.28 2.45
N ASP A 63 -6.73 -9.96 3.54
CA ASP A 63 -7.03 -11.39 3.73
C ASP A 63 -8.09 -11.46 4.84
N PHE A 64 -9.37 -11.58 4.47
CA PHE A 64 -10.47 -11.56 5.44
C PHE A 64 -10.78 -12.94 6.01
N ASN A 65 -10.20 -14.02 5.47
CA ASN A 65 -10.51 -15.40 5.86
C ASN A 65 -9.28 -16.23 6.32
N GLN A 66 -8.09 -15.62 6.37
CA GLN A 66 -6.81 -16.20 6.77
C GLN A 66 -6.35 -17.38 5.90
N ASP A 67 -6.69 -17.38 4.62
CA ASP A 67 -6.21 -18.41 3.68
C ASP A 67 -4.92 -18.03 2.95
N GLY A 68 -4.37 -16.84 3.23
CA GLY A 68 -3.15 -16.30 2.64
C GLY A 68 -3.35 -15.72 1.25
N LYS A 69 -4.60 -15.59 0.78
CA LYS A 69 -4.95 -15.04 -0.53
C LYS A 69 -5.58 -13.66 -0.39
N THR A 70 -5.52 -12.91 -1.48
CA THR A 70 -6.06 -11.56 -1.54
C THR A 70 -7.56 -11.56 -1.82
N ASP A 71 -8.32 -11.07 -0.85
CA ASP A 71 -9.74 -10.77 -0.94
C ASP A 71 -10.01 -9.30 -1.32
N LEU A 72 -11.25 -9.00 -1.68
CA LEU A 72 -11.67 -7.66 -2.12
C LEU A 72 -12.74 -7.06 -1.21
N VAL A 73 -12.55 -5.81 -0.77
CA VAL A 73 -13.62 -4.98 -0.20
C VAL A 73 -14.02 -3.88 -1.17
N TRP A 74 -15.29 -3.84 -1.51
CA TRP A 74 -15.89 -2.93 -2.46
C TRP A 74 -16.72 -1.86 -1.75
N ARG A 75 -16.71 -0.65 -2.32
CA ARG A 75 -17.53 0.46 -1.84
C ARG A 75 -18.17 1.26 -2.98
N ASN A 76 -19.43 1.64 -2.76
CA ASN A 76 -20.10 2.69 -3.52
C ASN A 76 -20.24 3.94 -2.66
N PRO A 77 -19.37 4.96 -2.80
CA PRO A 77 -19.44 6.18 -2.00
C PRO A 77 -20.71 7.02 -2.24
N LYS A 78 -21.44 6.80 -3.35
CA LYS A 78 -22.68 7.54 -3.65
C LYS A 78 -23.87 7.00 -2.85
N THR A 79 -24.00 5.67 -2.76
CA THR A 79 -25.10 5.00 -2.04
C THR A 79 -24.73 4.63 -0.62
N GLY A 80 -23.43 4.55 -0.32
CA GLY A 80 -22.88 4.06 0.93
C GLY A 80 -22.79 2.55 1.02
N GLU A 81 -23.20 1.82 -0.03
CA GLU A 81 -23.18 0.35 -0.05
C GLU A 81 -21.76 -0.20 -0.04
N ASN A 82 -21.59 -1.34 0.64
CA ASN A 82 -20.31 -2.00 0.83
C ASN A 82 -20.48 -3.52 0.61
N ALA A 83 -19.46 -4.19 0.10
CA ALA A 83 -19.45 -5.64 -0.06
C ALA A 83 -18.04 -6.22 0.12
N ILE A 84 -17.94 -7.47 0.57
CA ILE A 84 -16.68 -8.23 0.58
C ILE A 84 -16.82 -9.42 -0.36
N TRP A 85 -15.79 -9.66 -1.15
CA TRP A 85 -15.61 -10.88 -1.92
C TRP A 85 -14.41 -11.64 -1.38
N LEU A 86 -14.66 -12.85 -0.90
CA LEU A 86 -13.61 -13.81 -0.57
C LEU A 86 -13.16 -14.50 -1.85
N MET A 87 -11.87 -14.56 -2.11
CA MET A 87 -11.29 -14.93 -3.40
C MET A 87 -10.48 -16.23 -3.31
N ASP A 88 -10.43 -16.95 -4.43
CA ASP A 88 -9.51 -18.06 -4.66
C ASP A 88 -9.03 -18.00 -6.11
N GLY A 89 -7.88 -17.37 -6.30
CA GLY A 89 -7.35 -16.99 -7.61
C GLY A 89 -8.34 -16.08 -8.34
N THR A 90 -8.77 -16.49 -9.53
CA THR A 90 -9.71 -15.71 -10.34
C THR A 90 -11.18 -15.92 -9.99
N SER A 91 -11.49 -16.72 -8.96
CA SER A 91 -12.87 -17.06 -8.57
C SER A 91 -13.24 -16.44 -7.23
N SER A 92 -14.50 -15.99 -7.09
CA SER A 92 -15.05 -15.62 -5.78
C SER A 92 -15.64 -16.85 -5.10
N LEU A 93 -15.16 -17.16 -3.89
CA LEU A 93 -15.67 -18.22 -3.02
C LEU A 93 -16.98 -17.82 -2.34
N ASP A 94 -17.03 -16.58 -1.87
CA ASP A 94 -18.21 -15.96 -1.27
C ASP A 94 -18.24 -14.47 -1.58
N ALA A 95 -19.44 -13.90 -1.65
CA ALA A 95 -19.67 -12.48 -1.85
C ALA A 95 -20.84 -12.02 -1.00
N GLN A 96 -20.57 -11.15 -0.02
CA GLN A 96 -21.58 -10.70 0.94
C GLN A 96 -21.69 -9.18 0.96
N TRP A 97 -22.91 -8.71 1.12
CA TRP A 97 -23.20 -7.32 1.43
C TRP A 97 -22.85 -7.03 2.89
N LEU A 98 -22.22 -5.88 3.12
CA LEU A 98 -22.04 -5.34 4.46
C LEU A 98 -23.05 -4.21 4.71
N ASP A 99 -23.11 -3.74 5.95
CA ASP A 99 -23.90 -2.55 6.29
C ASP A 99 -23.48 -1.36 5.41
N SER A 100 -24.47 -0.58 4.97
CA SER A 100 -24.22 0.64 4.22
C SER A 100 -23.81 1.79 5.17
N LEU A 101 -22.81 2.57 4.76
CA LEU A 101 -22.42 3.83 5.42
C LEU A 101 -22.60 5.00 4.45
N GLN A 102 -23.73 5.71 4.60
CA GLN A 102 -24.06 6.88 3.79
C GLN A 102 -23.16 8.08 4.12
N GLY A 103 -22.84 8.86 3.09
CA GLY A 103 -21.95 10.02 3.20
C GLY A 103 -20.51 9.69 2.81
N THR A 104 -19.59 10.58 3.19
CA THR A 104 -18.20 10.62 2.76
C THR A 104 -17.29 9.72 3.61
N TRP A 105 -17.70 8.47 3.82
CA TRP A 105 -16.86 7.48 4.51
C TRP A 105 -15.82 6.88 3.57
N THR A 106 -14.63 6.63 4.12
CA THR A 106 -13.52 5.89 3.51
C THR A 106 -13.11 4.74 4.40
N GLU A 107 -12.82 3.58 3.82
CA GLU A 107 -12.31 2.40 4.50
C GLU A 107 -10.79 2.41 4.60
N VAL A 108 -10.24 1.83 5.66
CA VAL A 108 -8.85 1.42 5.80
C VAL A 108 -8.89 -0.03 6.26
N VAL A 109 -8.09 -0.88 5.61
CA VAL A 109 -8.03 -2.31 5.89
C VAL A 109 -6.79 -2.58 6.75
N GLY A 110 -6.92 -3.42 7.76
CA GLY A 110 -5.84 -3.87 8.63
C GLY A 110 -6.38 -4.81 9.70
N ASP A 111 -5.55 -5.70 10.25
CA ASP A 111 -5.91 -6.54 11.40
C ASP A 111 -5.87 -5.72 12.68
N PHE A 112 -7.02 -5.27 13.20
CA PHE A 112 -7.09 -4.35 14.34
C PHE A 112 -7.30 -5.08 15.68
N ASP A 113 -7.77 -6.33 15.65
CA ASP A 113 -7.98 -7.15 16.84
C ASP A 113 -6.97 -8.29 17.03
N GLY A 114 -6.03 -8.47 16.09
CA GLY A 114 -4.91 -9.40 16.16
C GLY A 114 -5.31 -10.85 15.92
N ASN A 115 -6.42 -11.09 15.22
CA ASN A 115 -6.90 -12.43 14.93
C ASN A 115 -6.27 -13.03 13.65
N GLY A 116 -5.46 -12.24 12.94
CA GLY A 116 -4.77 -12.57 11.70
C GLY A 116 -5.66 -12.57 10.46
N THR A 117 -6.87 -12.02 10.55
CA THR A 117 -7.73 -11.64 9.41
C THR A 117 -7.80 -10.11 9.32
N SER A 118 -8.08 -9.61 8.13
CA SER A 118 -8.23 -8.19 7.88
C SER A 118 -9.55 -7.66 8.46
N ASP A 119 -9.50 -6.54 9.16
CA ASP A 119 -10.64 -5.79 9.65
C ASP A 119 -10.87 -4.51 8.82
N LEU A 120 -11.93 -3.76 9.14
CA LEU A 120 -12.26 -2.49 8.47
C LEU A 120 -12.34 -1.33 9.46
N PHE A 121 -11.56 -0.28 9.20
CA PHE A 121 -11.69 1.03 9.84
C PHE A 121 -12.37 1.99 8.87
N TRP A 122 -13.56 2.43 9.23
CA TRP A 122 -14.35 3.39 8.47
C TRP A 122 -14.16 4.78 9.04
N TYR A 123 -13.90 5.77 8.20
CA TYR A 123 -13.70 7.14 8.64
C TYR A 123 -14.43 8.15 7.77
N ASN A 124 -15.10 9.11 8.40
CA ASN A 124 -15.73 10.24 7.73
C ASN A 124 -14.91 11.50 8.00
N SER A 125 -14.11 11.92 7.01
CA SER A 125 -13.21 13.07 7.14
C SER A 125 -13.93 14.41 7.32
N THR A 126 -15.22 14.48 7.00
CA THR A 126 -16.04 15.69 7.12
C THR A 126 -16.56 15.88 8.54
N THR A 127 -16.93 14.79 9.21
CA THR A 127 -17.51 14.81 10.57
C THR A 127 -16.50 14.42 11.65
N GLY A 128 -15.42 13.73 11.27
CA GLY A 128 -14.45 13.11 12.18
C GLY A 128 -14.97 11.81 12.82
N GLU A 129 -16.18 11.35 12.46
CA GLU A 129 -16.70 10.07 12.95
C GLU A 129 -15.91 8.90 12.36
N PHE A 130 -15.69 7.86 13.16
CA PHE A 130 -15.12 6.61 12.69
C PHE A 130 -15.82 5.38 13.28
N GLN A 131 -15.69 4.24 12.60
CA GLN A 131 -16.11 2.94 13.09
C GLN A 131 -15.00 1.92 12.89
N ILE A 132 -14.78 1.05 13.87
CA ILE A 132 -13.92 -0.14 13.74
C ILE A 132 -14.83 -1.35 13.63
N TRP A 133 -14.69 -2.12 12.56
CA TRP A 133 -15.44 -3.34 12.30
C TRP A 133 -14.47 -4.51 12.33
N ALA A 134 -14.53 -5.30 13.40
CA ALA A 134 -13.79 -6.57 13.43
C ALA A 134 -14.55 -7.59 12.57
N MET A 135 -13.80 -8.30 11.73
CA MET A 135 -14.30 -9.18 10.69
C MET A 135 -13.92 -10.63 10.98
N ASN A 136 -14.67 -11.56 10.38
CA ASN A 136 -14.33 -12.97 10.29
C ASN A 136 -14.93 -13.49 8.98
N GLY A 137 -14.09 -13.64 7.97
CA GLY A 137 -14.54 -13.75 6.58
C GLY A 137 -15.35 -12.53 6.18
N ALA A 138 -16.45 -12.77 5.45
CA ALA A 138 -17.31 -11.71 4.96
C ALA A 138 -18.34 -11.19 5.99
N GLN A 139 -18.15 -11.44 7.29
CA GLN A 139 -19.08 -11.07 8.36
C GLN A 139 -18.42 -10.14 9.39
N ARG A 140 -19.13 -9.08 9.78
CA ARG A 140 -18.73 -8.23 10.90
C ARG A 140 -19.13 -8.85 12.23
N VAL A 141 -18.16 -9.25 13.04
CA VAL A 141 -18.39 -9.88 14.34
C VAL A 141 -18.47 -8.87 15.49
N LYS A 142 -17.86 -7.69 15.33
CA LYS A 142 -17.87 -6.63 16.35
C LYS A 142 -17.78 -5.25 15.74
N ARG A 143 -18.28 -4.24 16.46
CA ARG A 143 -18.24 -2.84 16.04
C ARG A 143 -17.94 -1.91 17.22
N SER A 144 -17.07 -0.94 16.99
CA SER A 144 -16.89 0.26 17.82
C SER A 144 -17.15 1.52 17.00
N ILE A 145 -17.62 2.58 17.65
CA ILE A 145 -17.92 3.88 17.02
C ILE A 145 -17.40 4.97 17.94
N ALA A 146 -16.66 5.92 17.38
CA ALA A 146 -16.19 7.10 18.08
C ALA A 146 -15.98 8.25 17.08
N GLN A 147 -15.48 9.38 17.57
CA GLN A 147 -15.31 10.58 16.77
C GLN A 147 -14.10 11.36 17.25
N ILE A 148 -13.41 11.98 16.29
CA ILE A 148 -12.33 12.93 16.51
C ILE A 148 -12.64 14.26 15.81
N GLU A 149 -11.76 15.23 15.94
CA GLU A 149 -11.88 16.45 15.14
C GLU A 149 -11.74 16.12 13.64
N PRO A 150 -12.52 16.78 12.74
CA PRO A 150 -12.43 16.52 11.31
C PRO A 150 -11.07 16.93 10.71
N GLY A 151 -10.79 16.42 9.50
CA GLY A 151 -9.62 16.85 8.71
C GLY A 151 -8.35 16.03 8.91
N TRP A 152 -8.40 14.97 9.70
CA TRP A 152 -7.34 13.96 9.79
C TRP A 152 -7.48 12.90 8.69
N GLU A 153 -6.40 12.20 8.36
CA GLU A 153 -6.33 11.09 7.41
C GLU A 153 -5.69 9.87 8.10
N PRO A 154 -6.39 8.71 8.18
CA PRO A 154 -5.87 7.50 8.79
C PRO A 154 -5.17 6.59 7.77
N ALA A 155 -4.16 5.85 8.24
CA ALA A 155 -3.57 4.69 7.58
C ALA A 155 -3.28 3.60 8.61
N ALA A 156 -3.35 2.33 8.20
CA ALA A 156 -3.12 1.18 9.09
C ALA A 156 -1.76 0.54 8.83
N ALA A 157 -1.03 0.19 9.89
CA ALA A 157 0.31 -0.37 9.82
C ALA A 157 0.72 -1.04 11.14
N ASN A 158 1.59 -2.05 11.07
CA ASN A 158 2.12 -2.78 12.22
C ASN A 158 3.37 -2.07 12.75
N PHE A 159 3.22 -0.97 13.50
CA PHE A 159 4.38 -0.21 14.01
C PHE A 159 5.03 -0.91 15.21
N ILE A 160 4.25 -1.68 15.98
CA ILE A 160 4.75 -2.44 17.13
C ILE A 160 4.63 -3.95 16.88
N SER A 161 5.43 -4.79 17.55
CA SER A 161 5.49 -6.24 17.26
C SER A 161 4.46 -7.00 18.10
N ASP A 162 3.20 -6.62 17.96
CA ASP A 162 2.08 -7.31 18.59
C ASP A 162 1.13 -8.00 17.59
N HIS A 163 1.53 -8.02 16.31
CA HIS A 163 0.79 -8.58 15.18
C HIS A 163 -0.55 -7.90 14.91
N ARG A 164 -0.75 -6.67 15.39
CA ARG A 164 -1.91 -5.85 15.07
C ARG A 164 -1.48 -4.64 14.26
N HIS A 165 -2.44 -4.03 13.58
CA HIS A 165 -2.24 -2.76 12.91
C HIS A 165 -2.68 -1.63 13.83
N GLU A 166 -1.75 -0.72 14.09
CA GLU A 166 -2.03 0.62 14.58
C GLU A 166 -2.60 1.51 13.49
N LEU A 167 -3.15 2.65 13.91
CA LEU A 167 -3.57 3.74 13.03
C LEU A 167 -2.57 4.89 13.12
N PHE A 168 -1.88 5.16 12.01
CA PHE A 168 -1.19 6.43 11.80
C PHE A 168 -2.19 7.48 11.33
N TRP A 169 -2.18 8.63 11.99
CA TRP A 169 -3.02 9.77 11.70
C TRP A 169 -2.19 10.93 11.20
N ARG A 170 -2.57 11.49 10.06
CA ARG A 170 -1.97 12.69 9.47
C ARG A 170 -3.02 13.79 9.33
N ASN A 171 -2.73 15.00 9.80
CA ASN A 171 -3.51 16.17 9.41
C ASN A 171 -2.79 16.92 8.28
N PRO A 172 -3.23 16.80 7.01
CA PRO A 172 -2.55 17.40 5.87
C PRO A 172 -2.60 18.93 5.88
N LEU A 173 -3.50 19.56 6.65
CA LEU A 173 -3.62 21.01 6.72
C LEU A 173 -2.72 21.62 7.80
N THR A 174 -2.66 20.99 8.98
CA THR A 174 -1.88 21.51 10.12
C THR A 174 -0.48 20.94 10.20
N GLY A 175 -0.25 19.76 9.60
CA GLY A 175 1.01 19.06 9.71
C GLY A 175 1.18 18.21 10.98
N GLN A 176 0.12 18.04 11.77
CA GLN A 176 0.17 17.20 12.97
C GLN A 176 0.10 15.71 12.63
N ASN A 177 0.68 14.89 13.51
CA ASN A 177 0.76 13.44 13.37
C ASN A 177 0.45 12.75 14.71
N ALA A 178 -0.14 11.56 14.66
CA ALA A 178 -0.37 10.71 15.83
C ALA A 178 -0.35 9.23 15.44
N VAL A 179 -0.06 8.34 16.39
CA VAL A 179 -0.20 6.89 16.24
C VAL A 179 -1.10 6.37 17.34
N TRP A 180 -2.15 5.65 16.97
CA TRP A 180 -3.10 5.03 17.89
C TRP A 180 -3.05 3.53 17.80
N THR A 181 -3.17 2.86 18.93
CA THR A 181 -3.40 1.41 19.02
C THR A 181 -4.84 1.13 19.43
N ILE A 182 -5.29 -0.08 19.12
CA ILE A 182 -6.66 -0.55 19.36
C ILE A 182 -6.60 -1.71 20.34
N ASP A 183 -7.37 -1.62 21.43
CA ASP A 183 -7.56 -2.74 22.34
C ASP A 183 -8.38 -3.84 21.64
N PRO A 184 -7.86 -5.05 21.46
CA PRO A 184 -8.50 -6.08 20.64
C PRO A 184 -9.83 -6.57 21.26
N GLN A 185 -9.91 -6.58 22.59
CA GLN A 185 -11.07 -7.11 23.31
C GLN A 185 -12.24 -6.15 23.38
N THR A 186 -12.00 -4.84 23.31
CA THR A 186 -13.03 -3.80 23.42
C THR A 186 -13.17 -2.95 22.16
N LEU A 187 -12.19 -2.99 21.25
CA LEU A 187 -11.98 -2.03 20.16
C LEU A 187 -11.91 -0.58 20.68
N GLY A 188 -11.40 -0.41 21.90
CA GLY A 188 -11.11 0.89 22.48
C GLY A 188 -9.82 1.47 21.91
N ILE A 189 -9.79 2.77 21.64
CA ILE A 189 -8.62 3.45 21.08
C ILE A 189 -7.79 4.14 22.17
N SER A 190 -6.48 4.12 22.02
CA SER A 190 -5.54 4.95 22.77
C SER A 190 -4.37 5.32 21.86
N GLY A 191 -3.58 6.34 22.19
CA GLY A 191 -2.45 6.68 21.34
C GLY A 191 -1.66 7.88 21.79
N GLU A 192 -0.68 8.23 20.96
CA GLU A 192 0.31 9.25 21.24
C GLU A 192 0.47 10.23 20.08
N TRP A 193 0.85 11.46 20.42
CA TRP A 193 1.22 12.48 19.44
C TRP A 193 2.64 12.22 18.96
N LEU A 194 2.87 12.41 17.66
CA LEU A 194 4.20 12.39 17.07
C LEU A 194 4.66 13.82 16.73
N GLU A 195 5.93 13.96 16.34
CA GLU A 195 6.44 15.23 15.82
C GLU A 195 5.58 15.73 14.64
N ALA A 196 5.35 17.04 14.56
CA ALA A 196 4.65 17.61 13.41
C ALA A 196 5.60 17.78 12.22
N LYS A 197 5.14 17.42 11.02
CA LYS A 197 5.82 17.68 9.74
C LYS A 197 5.03 18.73 8.96
N SER A 198 5.70 19.71 8.35
CA SER A 198 5.04 20.70 7.47
C SER A 198 4.08 20.04 6.47
N PRO A 199 2.95 20.66 6.09
CA PRO A 199 2.03 20.16 5.07
C PRO A 199 2.65 19.78 3.72
N THR A 200 3.85 20.29 3.40
CA THR A 200 4.57 19.94 2.17
C THR A 200 5.19 18.53 2.21
N TRP A 201 5.25 17.92 3.40
CA TRP A 201 5.76 16.57 3.60
C TRP A 201 4.64 15.54 3.46
N ASN A 202 4.86 14.61 2.54
CA ASN A 202 4.05 13.40 2.37
C ASN A 202 4.76 12.22 3.04
N TYR A 203 3.99 11.18 3.37
CA TYR A 203 4.51 9.95 3.95
C TYR A 203 4.13 8.74 3.12
N GLU A 204 4.88 7.66 3.34
CA GLU A 204 4.58 6.29 2.92
C GLU A 204 4.94 5.35 4.06
N ILE A 205 4.22 4.24 4.17
CA ILE A 205 4.44 3.20 5.19
C ILE A 205 5.22 2.07 4.55
N ILE A 206 6.38 1.73 5.11
CA ILE A 206 7.32 0.73 4.59
C ILE A 206 7.94 -0.07 5.73
N ASP A 207 8.58 -1.21 5.47
CA ASP A 207 9.48 -1.86 6.43
C ASP A 207 10.92 -1.57 5.98
N TYR A 208 11.50 -0.46 6.45
CA TYR A 208 12.78 0.03 5.94
C TYR A 208 13.93 -0.89 6.34
N ASN A 209 13.91 -1.43 7.56
CA ASN A 209 15.03 -2.21 8.10
C ASN A 209 14.84 -3.74 8.03
N GLY A 210 13.68 -4.22 7.60
CA GLY A 210 13.35 -5.63 7.43
C GLY A 210 13.06 -6.35 8.75
N ASP A 211 12.68 -5.63 9.81
CA ASP A 211 12.40 -6.22 11.12
C ASP A 211 10.94 -6.68 11.31
N GLY A 212 10.11 -6.49 10.29
CA GLY A 212 8.68 -6.82 10.28
C GLY A 212 7.79 -5.75 10.91
N ARG A 213 8.36 -4.64 11.38
CA ARG A 213 7.64 -3.45 11.79
C ARG A 213 7.53 -2.49 10.62
N SER A 214 6.47 -1.69 10.66
CA SER A 214 6.28 -0.60 9.75
C SER A 214 7.03 0.64 10.25
N ASP A 215 7.55 1.39 9.30
CA ASP A 215 8.28 2.64 9.40
C ASP A 215 7.59 3.69 8.52
N LEU A 216 8.01 4.94 8.63
CA LEU A 216 7.53 6.01 7.75
C LEU A 216 8.66 6.58 6.89
N PHE A 217 8.52 6.43 5.58
CA PHE A 217 9.25 7.24 4.61
C PHE A 217 8.56 8.58 4.43
N TRP A 218 9.30 9.66 4.64
CA TRP A 218 8.84 11.04 4.54
C TRP A 218 9.51 11.75 3.38
N ARG A 219 8.75 12.52 2.60
CA ARG A 219 9.27 13.36 1.51
C ARG A 219 8.64 14.73 1.48
N ASP A 220 9.47 15.77 1.52
CA ASP A 220 9.07 17.14 1.29
C ASP A 220 8.92 17.43 -0.21
N ARG A 221 7.69 17.59 -0.69
CA ARG A 221 7.41 17.88 -2.10
C ARG A 221 7.82 19.29 -2.53
N LEU A 222 8.11 20.18 -1.59
CA LEU A 222 8.59 21.53 -1.87
C LEU A 222 10.11 21.60 -1.94
N THR A 223 10.80 21.01 -0.96
CA THR A 223 12.27 21.11 -0.85
C THR A 223 13.02 19.93 -1.43
N GLY A 224 12.35 18.79 -1.61
CA GLY A 224 12.96 17.56 -2.09
C GLY A 224 13.61 16.69 -1.02
N GLN A 225 13.59 17.12 0.25
CA GLN A 225 14.18 16.36 1.36
C GLN A 225 13.42 15.05 1.60
N ASN A 226 14.16 14.01 1.98
CA ASN A 226 13.62 12.68 2.26
C ASN A 226 14.15 12.18 3.61
N GLN A 227 13.32 11.50 4.40
CA GLN A 227 13.70 10.97 5.71
C GLN A 227 12.98 9.66 6.03
N ILE A 228 13.56 8.84 6.91
CA ILE A 228 12.91 7.69 7.52
C ILE A 228 12.67 7.97 9.00
N TRP A 229 11.45 7.74 9.46
CA TRP A 229 11.16 7.51 10.87
C TRP A 229 11.07 6.02 11.11
N LEU A 230 11.98 5.50 11.93
CA LEU A 230 12.15 4.09 12.19
C LEU A 230 11.41 3.67 13.46
N TRP A 231 10.82 2.49 13.50
CA TRP A 231 10.27 1.87 14.71
C TRP A 231 11.03 0.60 15.04
N THR A 232 11.92 0.65 16.04
CA THR A 232 12.69 -0.54 16.46
C THR A 232 12.22 -1.16 17.77
N SER A 233 11.16 -0.62 18.37
CA SER A 233 10.64 -1.04 19.69
C SER A 233 9.12 -1.05 19.73
N ASP A 234 8.53 -1.63 20.78
CA ASP A 234 7.07 -1.66 21.00
C ASP A 234 6.48 -0.33 21.52
N SER A 235 7.22 0.76 21.34
CA SER A 235 6.77 2.12 21.63
C SER A 235 5.86 2.62 20.51
N LEU A 236 4.82 3.38 20.83
CA LEU A 236 4.03 4.09 19.82
C LEU A 236 4.76 5.32 19.24
N GLN A 237 5.87 5.75 19.85
CA GLN A 237 6.80 6.72 19.27
C GLN A 237 7.81 6.04 18.35
N PRO A 238 8.20 6.67 17.22
CA PRO A 238 9.35 6.25 16.47
C PRO A 238 10.63 6.45 17.28
N ASP A 239 11.72 5.88 16.77
CA ASP A 239 13.06 6.14 17.24
C ASP A 239 13.35 7.65 17.23
N PRO A 240 14.09 8.17 18.23
CA PRO A 240 14.24 9.61 18.44
C PRO A 240 15.09 10.31 17.37
N ILE A 241 15.75 9.56 16.47
CA ILE A 241 16.61 10.08 15.41
C ILE A 241 16.10 9.54 14.08
N ALA A 242 15.65 10.45 13.21
CA ALA A 242 15.32 10.12 11.83
C ALA A 242 16.58 9.85 11.00
N ILE A 243 16.47 8.98 9.99
CA ILE A 243 17.53 8.75 9.00
C ILE A 243 17.31 9.72 7.84
N ASP A 244 18.29 10.56 7.53
CA ASP A 244 18.24 11.45 6.37
C ASP A 244 18.59 10.68 5.10
N LEU A 245 17.75 10.80 4.07
CA LEU A 245 17.99 10.27 2.75
C LEU A 245 18.38 11.38 1.77
N PRO A 246 19.06 11.06 0.65
CA PRO A 246 19.40 12.05 -0.36
C PRO A 246 18.17 12.83 -0.82
N SER A 247 18.32 14.11 -1.15
CA SER A 247 17.21 14.90 -1.69
C SER A 247 16.92 14.55 -3.15
N THR A 248 15.66 14.65 -3.55
CA THR A 248 15.18 14.46 -4.93
C THR A 248 14.51 15.74 -5.42
N SER A 249 14.46 16.02 -6.73
CA SER A 249 13.60 17.12 -7.19
C SER A 249 12.12 16.75 -7.03
N SER A 250 11.24 17.76 -7.03
CA SER A 250 9.81 17.61 -6.72
C SER A 250 9.02 16.77 -7.73
N ASP A 251 9.56 16.59 -8.94
CA ASP A 251 8.97 15.84 -10.05
C ASP A 251 9.31 14.34 -10.07
N PHE A 252 10.22 13.87 -9.19
CA PHE A 252 10.57 12.45 -9.16
C PHE A 252 9.42 11.56 -8.70
N VAL A 253 9.34 10.37 -9.29
CA VAL A 253 8.54 9.22 -8.83
C VAL A 253 9.46 8.35 -7.97
N ILE A 254 9.00 7.99 -6.79
CA ILE A 254 9.67 7.02 -5.92
C ILE A 254 8.75 5.80 -5.84
N LYS A 255 9.31 4.60 -5.94
CA LYS A 255 8.65 3.32 -5.66
C LYS A 255 9.54 2.52 -4.73
N THR A 256 8.95 1.61 -3.96
CA THR A 256 9.66 0.85 -2.92
C THR A 256 9.56 -0.66 -3.18
N GLY A 257 10.58 -1.41 -2.75
CA GLY A 257 10.65 -2.86 -2.86
C GLY A 257 12.01 -3.38 -2.40
N ASP A 258 12.14 -4.67 -2.13
CA ASP A 258 13.41 -5.32 -1.80
C ASP A 258 14.09 -5.81 -3.08
N PHE A 259 14.90 -4.96 -3.72
CA PHE A 259 15.50 -5.31 -5.01
C PHE A 259 16.70 -6.24 -4.85
N ASP A 260 17.44 -6.16 -3.73
CA ASP A 260 18.66 -6.96 -3.52
C ASP A 260 18.48 -8.20 -2.60
N GLY A 261 17.27 -8.42 -2.10
CA GLY A 261 16.84 -9.60 -1.33
C GLY A 261 17.37 -9.62 0.09
N ASN A 262 17.72 -8.46 0.64
CA ASN A 262 18.23 -8.34 2.00
C ASN A 262 17.11 -8.15 3.05
N HIS A 263 15.84 -8.21 2.61
CA HIS A 263 14.60 -7.99 3.37
C HIS A 263 14.34 -6.55 3.82
N LYS A 264 15.17 -5.59 3.39
CA LYS A 264 14.97 -4.16 3.61
C LYS A 264 14.25 -3.53 2.43
N THR A 265 13.54 -2.44 2.69
CA THR A 265 12.88 -1.69 1.62
C THR A 265 13.86 -0.76 0.91
N ASP A 266 14.22 -1.10 -0.32
CA ASP A 266 14.96 -0.24 -1.25
C ASP A 266 14.01 0.71 -2.01
N PHE A 267 14.59 1.68 -2.74
CA PHE A 267 13.84 2.69 -3.49
C PHE A 267 14.24 2.73 -4.97
N LEU A 268 13.27 2.62 -5.87
CA LEU A 268 13.38 3.06 -7.25
C LEU A 268 13.06 4.56 -7.32
N VAL A 269 14.05 5.35 -7.72
CA VAL A 269 13.97 6.81 -7.83
C VAL A 269 14.07 7.20 -9.30
N ARG A 270 12.96 7.71 -9.86
CA ARG A 270 12.82 8.01 -11.29
C ARG A 270 12.51 9.47 -11.54
N ASN A 271 13.22 10.08 -12.49
CA ASN A 271 12.85 11.36 -13.06
C ASN A 271 11.95 11.13 -14.29
N PRO A 272 10.65 11.42 -14.24
CA PRO A 272 9.76 11.21 -15.38
C PRO A 272 10.03 12.20 -16.53
N SER A 273 10.64 13.35 -16.25
CA SER A 273 10.95 14.38 -17.24
C SER A 273 12.17 14.01 -18.09
N THR A 274 13.20 13.39 -17.49
CA THR A 274 14.43 12.97 -18.18
C THR A 274 14.46 11.49 -18.54
N GLY A 275 13.68 10.67 -17.84
CA GLY A 275 13.68 9.20 -17.96
C GLY A 275 14.78 8.52 -17.15
N GLU A 276 15.63 9.28 -16.45
CA GLU A 276 16.70 8.77 -15.58
C GLU A 276 16.13 8.00 -14.40
N ASN A 277 16.81 6.91 -14.03
CA ASN A 277 16.37 5.98 -13.01
C ASN A 277 17.55 5.61 -12.11
N GLN A 278 17.29 5.47 -10.81
CA GLN A 278 18.25 5.02 -9.81
C GLN A 278 17.60 4.00 -8.89
N ILE A 279 18.41 3.09 -8.34
CA ILE A 279 18.04 2.27 -7.19
C ILE A 279 18.86 2.74 -6.00
N TRP A 280 18.17 3.06 -4.89
CA TRP A 280 18.78 3.38 -3.61
C TRP A 280 18.56 2.18 -2.70
N ARG A 281 19.60 1.39 -2.49
CA ARG A 281 19.52 0.20 -1.63
C ARG A 281 19.65 0.58 -0.16
N ALA A 282 18.75 0.08 0.68
CA ALA A 282 18.68 0.41 2.09
C ALA A 282 19.86 -0.18 2.88
N GLY A 283 20.60 0.69 3.56
CA GLY A 283 21.57 0.32 4.60
C GLY A 283 21.05 0.69 6.00
N ASP A 284 21.85 0.44 7.03
CA ASP A 284 21.44 0.71 8.42
C ASP A 284 21.28 2.22 8.71
N ILE A 285 22.11 3.06 8.10
CA ILE A 285 22.13 4.52 8.33
C ILE A 285 22.30 5.36 7.05
N GLU A 286 22.54 4.71 5.92
CA GLU A 286 22.72 5.36 4.61
C GLU A 286 22.18 4.44 3.51
N VAL A 287 21.90 5.01 2.34
CA VAL A 287 21.51 4.26 1.14
C VAL A 287 22.68 4.16 0.16
N GLN A 288 22.79 3.01 -0.51
CA GLN A 288 23.72 2.80 -1.61
C GLN A 288 23.03 3.14 -2.93
N ILE A 289 23.46 4.22 -3.60
CA ILE A 289 22.85 4.70 -4.84
C ILE A 289 23.50 4.01 -6.05
N SER A 290 22.69 3.58 -7.00
CA SER A 290 23.16 3.00 -8.26
C SER A 290 22.28 3.47 -9.42
N ASP A 291 22.88 4.03 -10.45
CA ASP A 291 22.17 4.40 -11.68
C ASP A 291 21.77 3.14 -12.45
N ILE A 292 20.55 3.12 -12.95
CA ILE A 292 20.02 2.02 -13.78
C ILE A 292 19.58 2.57 -15.15
N PRO A 293 19.40 1.72 -16.17
CA PRO A 293 19.04 2.16 -17.52
C PRO A 293 17.82 3.09 -17.53
N ALA A 294 17.95 4.21 -18.24
CA ALA A 294 16.87 5.16 -18.43
C ALA A 294 15.70 4.51 -19.21
N GLN A 295 14.49 4.94 -18.90
CA GLN A 295 13.27 4.54 -19.62
C GLN A 295 12.52 5.78 -20.09
N SER A 296 11.99 5.72 -21.32
CA SER A 296 11.17 6.79 -21.90
C SER A 296 10.11 7.29 -20.92
N ALA A 297 9.81 8.60 -20.94
CA ALA A 297 8.76 9.23 -20.12
C ALA A 297 7.36 8.59 -20.31
N THR A 298 7.15 7.81 -21.36
CA THR A 298 5.91 7.06 -21.63
C THR A 298 5.77 5.76 -20.83
N PHE A 299 6.77 5.40 -20.04
CA PHE A 299 6.75 4.22 -19.18
C PHE A 299 6.65 4.59 -17.70
N PHE A 300 5.80 3.84 -16.99
CA PHE A 300 5.58 3.94 -15.54
C PHE A 300 6.00 2.65 -14.85
N PRO A 301 6.72 2.72 -13.72
CA PRO A 301 7.14 1.53 -12.99
C PRO A 301 6.04 1.03 -12.04
N GLU A 302 5.81 -0.28 -12.08
CA GLU A 302 5.08 -1.07 -11.10
C GLU A 302 6.06 -2.04 -10.44
N ILE A 303 6.04 -2.15 -9.12
CA ILE A 303 6.94 -3.00 -8.34
C ILE A 303 6.17 -4.19 -7.79
N GLY A 304 6.78 -5.37 -7.81
CA GLY A 304 6.22 -6.61 -7.29
C GLY A 304 7.16 -7.79 -7.54
N ASP A 305 6.94 -8.92 -6.87
CA ASP A 305 7.67 -10.17 -7.13
C ASP A 305 6.87 -11.00 -8.16
N TYR A 306 7.13 -10.84 -9.45
CA TYR A 306 6.30 -11.47 -10.50
C TYR A 306 6.78 -12.89 -10.87
N ASN A 307 8.03 -13.25 -10.52
CA ASN A 307 8.60 -14.57 -10.80
C ASN A 307 8.63 -15.50 -9.56
N GLY A 308 8.33 -14.98 -8.37
CA GLY A 308 8.25 -15.71 -7.10
C GLY A 308 9.62 -16.00 -6.49
N ASP A 309 10.65 -15.20 -6.83
CA ASP A 309 12.02 -15.39 -6.35
C ASP A 309 12.31 -14.64 -5.04
N ARG A 310 11.32 -13.89 -4.52
CA ARG A 310 11.34 -13.03 -3.34
C ARG A 310 12.15 -11.74 -3.49
N PHE A 311 12.60 -11.43 -4.69
CA PHE A 311 13.13 -10.12 -5.02
C PHE A 311 12.02 -9.29 -5.65
N SER A 312 12.01 -8.00 -5.36
CA SER A 312 11.13 -7.08 -6.05
C SER A 312 11.64 -6.87 -7.47
N ASP A 313 10.75 -6.95 -8.45
CA ASP A 313 11.00 -6.69 -9.85
C ASP A 313 10.44 -5.33 -10.26
N ILE A 314 10.84 -4.86 -11.45
CA ILE A 314 10.29 -3.62 -12.04
C ILE A 314 9.56 -3.96 -13.33
N ARG A 315 8.25 -3.80 -13.33
CA ARG A 315 7.42 -3.85 -14.53
C ARG A 315 7.20 -2.44 -15.07
N TRP A 316 7.70 -2.18 -16.27
CA TRP A 316 7.53 -0.93 -17.00
C TRP A 316 6.30 -0.99 -17.88
N VAL A 317 5.30 -0.17 -17.56
CA VAL A 317 4.01 -0.11 -18.27
C VAL A 317 3.96 1.08 -19.21
N SER A 318 3.66 0.81 -20.48
CA SER A 318 3.52 1.86 -21.50
C SER A 318 2.14 2.47 -21.47
N VAL A 319 2.05 3.81 -21.45
CA VAL A 319 0.78 4.53 -21.66
C VAL A 319 0.48 4.82 -23.12
N THR A 320 1.40 4.48 -24.03
CA THR A 320 1.26 4.68 -25.48
C THR A 320 0.98 3.38 -26.23
N GLY A 321 0.77 2.27 -25.51
CA GLY A 321 0.48 0.96 -26.09
C GLY A 321 1.71 0.23 -26.64
N GLN A 322 2.92 0.65 -26.26
CA GLN A 322 4.12 -0.16 -26.48
C GLN A 322 4.06 -1.41 -25.59
N GLU A 323 4.79 -2.46 -25.95
CA GLU A 323 4.89 -3.65 -25.10
C GLU A 323 5.49 -3.28 -23.74
N ASN A 324 4.84 -3.77 -22.69
CA ASN A 324 5.35 -3.64 -21.33
C ASN A 324 6.61 -4.50 -21.20
N VAL A 325 7.58 -4.01 -20.43
CA VAL A 325 8.84 -4.73 -20.20
C VAL A 325 8.97 -4.99 -18.71
N ILE A 326 9.29 -6.22 -18.34
CA ILE A 326 9.62 -6.55 -16.95
C ILE A 326 11.13 -6.75 -16.82
N TRP A 327 11.69 -6.18 -15.77
CA TRP A 327 13.02 -6.45 -15.31
C TRP A 327 12.92 -7.30 -14.05
N PHE A 328 13.40 -8.54 -14.14
CA PHE A 328 13.57 -9.40 -12.98
C PHE A 328 14.85 -9.02 -12.26
N SER A 329 14.76 -8.80 -10.95
CA SER A 329 15.95 -8.40 -10.21
C SER A 329 16.96 -9.54 -10.13
N ASP A 330 16.52 -10.75 -9.77
CA ASP A 330 17.38 -11.88 -9.40
C ASP A 330 18.49 -11.47 -8.39
N GLY A 331 18.21 -10.48 -7.52
CA GLY A 331 19.16 -9.87 -6.57
C GLY A 331 20.27 -9.04 -7.21
N LYS A 332 20.10 -8.61 -8.46
CA LYS A 332 21.05 -7.80 -9.22
C LYS A 332 20.41 -6.47 -9.57
N LEU A 333 21.20 -5.55 -10.11
CA LEU A 333 20.67 -4.31 -10.67
C LEU A 333 20.58 -4.43 -12.20
N PRO A 334 19.63 -3.74 -12.86
CA PRO A 334 19.56 -3.76 -14.30
C PRO A 334 20.85 -3.15 -14.86
N GLN A 335 21.52 -3.88 -15.75
CA GLN A 335 22.75 -3.39 -16.36
C GLN A 335 22.42 -2.56 -17.59
N SER A 336 23.17 -1.47 -17.82
CA SER A 336 23.18 -0.81 -19.12
C SER A 336 23.69 -1.83 -20.15
N ILE A 337 22.89 -2.09 -21.18
CA ILE A 337 23.36 -2.87 -22.33
C ILE A 337 24.48 -2.04 -22.94
N ALA A 338 25.72 -2.50 -22.82
CA ALA A 338 26.83 -1.91 -23.55
C ALA A 338 26.47 -2.02 -25.05
N THR A 339 26.28 -0.89 -25.71
CA THR A 339 26.19 -0.85 -27.16
C THR A 339 27.53 -1.35 -27.71
N GLU A 340 27.56 -2.55 -28.29
CA GLU A 340 28.71 -3.03 -29.08
C GLU A 340 28.97 -2.15 -30.31
#